data_AF-A0A7J3ADN9-F1
#
_entry.id   AF-A0A7J3ADN9-F1
#
_cell.length_a   1.000
_cell.length_b   1.000
_cell.length_c   1.000
_cell.angle_alpha   90.00
_cell.angle_beta   90.00
_cell.angle_gamma   90.00
#
_symmetry.space_group_name_H-M   'P 1'
#
loop_
_entity.id
_entity.type
_entity.pdbx_description
1 polymer ?
#
loop_
_entity_poly.entity_id
_entity_poly.type
_entity_poly.pdbx_seq_one_letter_code
_entity_poly.pdbx_strand_id
1 'polypeptide(L)'
;MITRNSIIENGYGVNIGECRNIKITENKISNNTYGLNLVYYGPYLICNNTISNNACGIRFAEACSNATVQGNNITQNAVGIALLIFPNAGDIVTSGIGNVVFGNLFINNTKQATREKSSYNYPPTTRMGIDIVAWDNGTIGNYWDDYAGIDADNDEIGDTTYIIDEDNKDYYPLMTQNIKEPVTTSTSPPTSSPSPSAGLTPEQAPATVLIAVAIAAITFSISGLVYFKKRQKGQ
;
A
#
# COMPACT_ATOMS: atom_id res chain seq x y z
N MET A 1 -8.91 10.15 -8.63
CA MET A 1 -7.50 10.45 -8.97
C MET A 1 -7.19 11.85 -8.45
N ILE A 2 -6.07 12.03 -7.76
CA ILE A 2 -5.59 13.31 -7.25
C ILE A 2 -4.22 13.50 -7.88
N THR A 3 -4.09 14.42 -8.83
CA THR A 3 -2.84 14.59 -9.56
C THR A 3 -2.51 16.04 -9.87
N ARG A 4 -1.21 16.38 -9.83
CA ARG A 4 -0.69 17.71 -10.16
C ARG A 4 -1.26 18.84 -9.31
N ASN A 5 -1.52 18.57 -8.03
CA ASN A 5 -2.00 19.56 -7.07
C ASN A 5 -0.86 20.03 -6.16
N SER A 6 -1.03 21.24 -5.61
CA SER A 6 -0.25 21.76 -4.49
C SER A 6 -1.13 21.76 -3.24
N ILE A 7 -0.83 20.89 -2.28
CA ILE A 7 -1.64 20.62 -1.09
C ILE A 7 -0.81 21.03 0.13
N ILE A 8 -1.06 22.25 0.62
CA ILE A 8 -0.18 22.90 1.59
C ILE A 8 -0.93 23.50 2.77
N GLU A 9 -0.29 23.50 3.95
CA GLU A 9 -0.74 24.21 5.16
C GLU A 9 -2.08 23.72 5.73
N ASN A 10 -2.29 22.40 5.76
CA ASN A 10 -3.50 21.77 6.31
C ASN A 10 -3.18 20.88 7.52
N GLY A 11 -4.21 20.54 8.30
CA GLY A 11 -4.10 19.44 9.26
C GLY A 11 -3.85 18.10 8.55
N TYR A 12 -4.71 17.76 7.58
CA TYR A 12 -4.52 16.65 6.68
C TYR A 12 -4.42 17.17 5.24
N GLY A 13 -3.35 16.84 4.52
CA GLY A 13 -3.22 17.15 3.11
C GLY A 13 -4.22 16.35 2.27
N VAL A 14 -4.11 15.02 2.31
CA VAL A 14 -5.12 14.11 1.79
C VAL A 14 -5.45 13.06 2.84
N ASN A 15 -6.74 12.96 3.18
CA ASN A 15 -7.26 11.90 4.04
C ASN A 15 -8.10 10.94 3.20
N ILE A 16 -7.60 9.73 2.97
CA ILE A 16 -8.34 8.68 2.27
C ILE A 16 -9.21 7.98 3.32
N GLY A 17 -10.52 8.26 3.31
CA GLY A 17 -11.50 7.53 4.10
C GLY A 17 -11.82 6.16 3.50
N GLU A 18 -13.08 5.72 3.53
CA GLU A 18 -13.54 4.43 2.96
C GLU A 18 -13.63 4.42 1.42
N CYS A 19 -12.59 4.89 0.74
CA CYS A 19 -12.51 4.96 -0.71
C CYS A 19 -11.61 3.84 -1.24
N ARG A 20 -11.87 3.32 -2.46
CA ARG A 20 -11.01 2.31 -3.11
C ARG A 20 -10.52 2.79 -4.46
N ASN A 21 -9.46 2.17 -4.98
CA ASN A 21 -8.89 2.47 -6.30
C ASN A 21 -8.42 3.93 -6.45
N ILE A 22 -7.75 4.45 -5.42
CA ILE A 22 -7.27 5.83 -5.41
C ILE A 22 -5.86 5.89 -5.99
N LYS A 23 -5.65 6.86 -6.88
CA LYS A 23 -4.33 7.22 -7.42
C LYS A 23 -4.00 8.64 -7.01
N ILE A 24 -2.86 8.81 -6.33
CA ILE A 24 -2.30 10.09 -5.90
C ILE A 24 -0.94 10.21 -6.59
N THR A 25 -0.87 11.05 -7.63
CA THR A 25 0.33 11.10 -8.47
C THR A 25 0.77 12.51 -8.80
N GLU A 26 2.08 12.77 -8.81
CA GLU A 26 2.64 14.06 -9.25
C GLU A 26 2.13 15.27 -8.44
N ASN A 27 1.82 15.09 -7.16
CA ASN A 27 1.41 16.19 -6.29
C ASN A 27 2.59 16.73 -5.47
N LYS A 28 2.51 17.99 -5.09
CA LYS A 28 3.34 18.61 -4.05
C LYS A 28 2.54 18.70 -2.76
N ILE A 29 2.93 17.96 -1.74
CA ILE A 29 2.22 17.87 -0.46
C ILE A 29 3.16 18.33 0.65
N SER A 30 2.95 19.53 1.19
CA SER A 30 3.91 20.10 2.13
C SER A 30 3.34 20.98 3.22
N ASN A 31 4.05 21.11 4.34
CA ASN A 31 3.63 21.93 5.48
C ASN A 31 2.29 21.51 6.09
N ASN A 32 1.95 20.21 6.06
CA ASN A 32 0.75 19.68 6.72
C ASN A 32 1.11 18.96 8.02
N THR A 33 0.15 18.76 8.93
CA THR A 33 0.39 17.86 10.07
C THR A 33 0.55 16.41 9.56
N TYR A 34 -0.40 15.94 8.76
CA TYR A 34 -0.30 14.68 8.02
C TYR A 34 -0.38 14.97 6.53
N GLY A 35 0.64 14.61 5.76
CA GLY A 35 0.65 14.79 4.30
C GLY A 35 -0.40 13.90 3.63
N LEU A 36 -0.23 12.59 3.75
CA LEU A 36 -1.17 11.57 3.29
C LEU A 36 -1.57 10.66 4.46
N ASN A 37 -2.87 10.45 4.65
CA ASN A 37 -3.40 9.47 5.59
C ASN A 37 -4.15 8.38 4.82
N LEU A 38 -3.58 7.17 4.78
CA LEU A 38 -4.12 6.02 4.05
C LEU A 38 -4.91 5.15 5.03
N VAL A 39 -6.24 5.27 4.99
CA VAL A 39 -7.13 4.51 5.88
C VAL A 39 -7.94 3.52 5.05
N TYR A 40 -8.17 2.33 5.61
CA TYR A 40 -9.02 1.28 5.09
C TYR A 40 -8.64 0.77 3.69
N TYR A 41 -9.24 -0.36 3.34
CA TYR A 41 -8.84 -1.23 2.23
C TYR A 41 -8.60 -0.48 0.92
N GLY A 42 -7.46 -0.72 0.28
CA GLY A 42 -7.15 -0.17 -1.04
C GLY A 42 -7.85 -0.92 -2.18
N PRO A 43 -7.26 -0.91 -3.40
CA PRO A 43 -5.87 -0.56 -3.68
C PRO A 43 -5.62 0.94 -3.79
N TYR A 44 -4.41 1.37 -3.43
CA TYR A 44 -3.93 2.74 -3.53
C TYR A 44 -2.61 2.81 -4.30
N LEU A 45 -2.48 3.77 -5.22
CA LEU A 45 -1.21 4.06 -5.88
C LEU A 45 -0.76 5.47 -5.52
N ILE A 46 0.34 5.56 -4.78
CA ILE A 46 0.98 6.82 -4.38
C ILE A 46 2.30 6.88 -5.15
N CYS A 47 2.36 7.67 -6.21
CA CYS A 47 3.50 7.63 -7.11
C CYS A 47 3.96 9.01 -7.60
N ASN A 48 5.28 9.23 -7.65
CA ASN A 48 5.88 10.45 -8.21
C ASN A 48 5.42 11.73 -7.49
N ASN A 49 5.11 11.69 -6.20
CA ASN A 49 4.78 12.88 -5.42
C ASN A 49 6.01 13.45 -4.72
N THR A 50 6.01 14.75 -4.49
CA THR A 50 6.94 15.43 -3.58
C THR A 50 6.22 15.67 -2.26
N ILE A 51 6.64 14.98 -1.20
CA ILE A 51 6.02 15.00 0.12
C ILE A 51 7.03 15.55 1.12
N SER A 52 6.88 16.80 1.55
CA SER A 52 7.92 17.46 2.34
C SER A 52 7.45 18.40 3.43
N ASN A 53 8.27 18.60 4.47
CA ASN A 53 7.98 19.51 5.57
C ASN A 53 6.64 19.24 6.29
N ASN A 54 6.18 17.99 6.30
CA ASN A 54 5.00 17.58 7.08
C ASN A 54 5.45 17.03 8.44
N ALA A 55 4.59 17.06 9.46
CA ALA A 55 4.90 16.35 10.71
C ALA A 55 4.94 14.83 10.48
N CYS A 56 4.03 14.30 9.67
CA CYS A 56 4.10 12.97 9.10
C CYS A 56 3.86 13.05 7.58
N GLY A 57 4.78 12.50 6.78
CA GLY A 57 4.68 12.49 5.32
C GLY A 57 3.54 11.60 4.83
N ILE A 58 3.64 10.29 5.08
CA ILE A 58 2.59 9.31 4.78
C ILE A 58 2.31 8.48 6.03
N ARG A 59 1.05 8.35 6.40
CA ARG A 59 0.60 7.46 7.46
C ARG A 59 -0.19 6.30 6.89
N PHE A 60 0.27 5.08 7.13
CA PHE A 60 -0.54 3.87 6.99
C PHE A 60 -1.38 3.73 8.25
N ALA A 61 -2.66 4.07 8.11
CA ALA A 61 -3.65 4.03 9.19
C ALA A 61 -4.46 2.72 9.12
N GLU A 62 -5.59 2.62 9.79
CA GLU A 62 -6.29 1.36 10.06
C GLU A 62 -6.65 0.56 8.78
N ALA A 63 -6.14 -0.67 8.65
CA ALA A 63 -6.41 -1.61 7.53
C ALA A 63 -6.19 -1.05 6.13
N CYS A 64 -5.18 -0.22 5.94
CA CYS A 64 -4.67 0.05 4.62
C CYS A 64 -4.16 -1.26 4.00
N SER A 65 -4.72 -1.66 2.87
CA SER A 65 -4.31 -2.88 2.16
C SER A 65 -4.09 -2.61 0.68
N ASN A 66 -3.17 -3.36 0.07
CA ASN A 66 -2.84 -3.26 -1.36
C ASN A 66 -2.45 -1.84 -1.79
N ALA A 67 -1.75 -1.09 -0.94
CA ALA A 67 -1.16 0.19 -1.33
C ALA A 67 0.23 -0.01 -1.94
N THR A 68 0.51 0.69 -3.03
CA THR A 68 1.83 0.79 -3.65
C THR A 68 2.33 2.22 -3.54
N VAL A 69 3.45 2.41 -2.85
CA VAL A 69 4.12 3.71 -2.68
C VAL A 69 5.46 3.64 -3.39
N GLN A 70 5.61 4.35 -4.52
CA GLN A 70 6.82 4.29 -5.33
C GLN A 70 7.19 5.59 -6.05
N GLY A 71 8.46 5.84 -6.28
CA GLY A 71 8.93 7.02 -7.02
C GLY A 71 8.67 8.35 -6.30
N ASN A 72 8.33 8.34 -5.01
CA ASN A 72 8.06 9.57 -4.27
C ASN A 72 9.34 10.16 -3.69
N ASN A 73 9.38 11.49 -3.62
CA ASN A 73 10.42 12.23 -2.93
C ASN A 73 9.90 12.67 -1.55
N ILE A 74 10.26 11.92 -0.51
CA ILE A 74 9.75 12.07 0.87
C ILE A 74 10.84 12.72 1.72
N THR A 75 10.76 14.04 1.91
CA THR A 75 11.90 14.81 2.45
C THR A 75 11.54 15.81 3.54
N GLN A 76 12.46 16.04 4.48
CA GLN A 76 12.31 17.08 5.51
C GLN A 76 11.01 16.95 6.33
N ASN A 77 10.43 15.76 6.43
CA ASN A 77 9.29 15.51 7.31
C ASN A 77 9.81 15.15 8.71
N ALA A 78 9.04 15.44 9.77
CA ALA A 78 9.44 14.95 11.10
C ALA A 78 9.41 13.40 11.14
N VAL A 79 8.43 12.80 10.46
CA VAL A 79 8.40 11.37 10.14
C VAL A 79 8.11 11.20 8.66
N GLY A 80 8.95 10.48 7.91
CA GLY A 80 8.72 10.17 6.50
C GLY A 80 7.48 9.30 6.30
N ILE A 81 7.51 8.07 6.83
CA ILE A 81 6.35 7.16 6.89
C ILE A 81 6.06 6.68 8.32
N ALA A 82 4.80 6.75 8.73
CA ALA A 82 4.31 6.20 9.99
C ALA A 82 3.39 5.00 9.76
N LEU A 83 3.58 3.93 10.54
CA LEU A 83 2.69 2.78 10.60
C LEU A 83 1.89 2.85 11.90
N LEU A 84 0.58 3.09 11.81
CA LEU A 84 -0.27 3.23 12.99
C LEU A 84 -0.48 1.89 13.68
N ILE A 85 -0.27 1.85 14.99
CA ILE A 85 -0.72 0.75 15.85
C ILE A 85 -2.18 1.03 16.27
N PHE A 86 -3.09 0.11 15.98
CA PHE A 86 -4.53 0.25 16.23
C PHE A 86 -5.13 -1.02 16.85
N PRO A 87 -6.31 -0.96 17.50
CA PRO A 87 -6.98 -2.15 18.02
C PRO A 87 -7.36 -3.13 16.91
N ASN A 88 -7.08 -4.41 17.12
CA ASN A 88 -7.38 -5.49 16.19
C ASN A 88 -8.07 -6.62 16.99
N ALA A 89 -9.32 -6.45 17.41
CA ALA A 89 -10.07 -7.45 18.20
C ALA A 89 -11.59 -7.39 18.00
N GLY A 90 -12.30 -8.52 17.98
CA GLY A 90 -13.78 -8.55 17.82
C GLY A 90 -14.22 -8.29 16.37
N ASP A 91 -15.32 -7.55 16.17
CA ASP A 91 -15.80 -7.08 14.85
C ASP A 91 -14.88 -6.01 14.20
N ILE A 92 -13.67 -5.83 14.74
CA ILE A 92 -12.76 -4.74 14.39
C ILE A 92 -11.85 -5.15 13.23
N VAL A 93 -11.59 -4.14 12.43
CA VAL A 93 -10.57 -3.97 11.39
C VAL A 93 -9.31 -4.82 11.64
N THR A 94 -9.06 -5.78 10.74
CA THR A 94 -7.85 -6.60 10.71
C THR A 94 -6.69 -5.83 10.08
N SER A 95 -5.45 -6.11 10.50
CA SER A 95 -4.24 -5.63 9.82
C SER A 95 -4.34 -5.76 8.30
N GLY A 96 -4.14 -4.65 7.61
CA GLY A 96 -4.06 -4.60 6.17
C GLY A 96 -2.76 -5.26 5.68
N ILE A 97 -2.84 -5.85 4.50
CA ILE A 97 -1.76 -6.63 3.88
C ILE A 97 -1.57 -6.24 2.43
N GLY A 98 -0.46 -6.68 1.84
CA GLY A 98 -0.15 -6.43 0.41
C GLY A 98 0.31 -5.00 0.13
N ASN A 99 0.67 -4.23 1.17
CA ASN A 99 1.26 -2.92 0.99
C ASN A 99 2.74 -3.05 0.64
N VAL A 100 3.21 -2.27 -0.32
CA VAL A 100 4.59 -2.28 -0.79
C VAL A 100 5.10 -0.84 -0.94
N VAL A 101 6.27 -0.55 -0.36
CA VAL A 101 6.96 0.74 -0.42
C VAL A 101 8.35 0.52 -0.99
N PHE A 102 8.60 0.98 -2.22
CA PHE A 102 9.89 0.77 -2.89
C PHE A 102 10.17 1.90 -3.89
N GLY A 103 11.44 2.12 -4.22
CA GLY A 103 11.87 3.13 -5.18
C GLY A 103 11.50 4.55 -4.74
N ASN A 104 11.47 4.84 -3.45
CA ASN A 104 11.26 6.20 -2.92
C ASN A 104 12.58 6.79 -2.42
N LEU A 105 12.63 8.12 -2.35
CA LEU A 105 13.73 8.87 -1.75
C LEU A 105 13.32 9.33 -0.36
N PHE A 106 14.02 8.87 0.68
CA PHE A 106 13.89 9.32 2.05
C PHE A 106 15.10 10.18 2.41
N ILE A 107 14.91 11.50 2.47
CA ILE A 107 16.03 12.45 2.63
C ILE A 107 15.70 13.51 3.70
N ASN A 108 16.57 13.67 4.67
CA ASN A 108 16.51 14.67 5.74
C ASN A 108 15.20 14.61 6.54
N ASN A 109 14.54 13.45 6.63
CA ASN A 109 13.44 13.30 7.58
C ASN A 109 14.03 13.12 8.99
N THR A 110 13.42 13.68 10.03
CA THR A 110 13.91 13.46 11.41
C THR A 110 13.86 11.98 11.79
N LYS A 111 12.85 11.26 11.29
CA LYS A 111 12.79 9.80 11.29
C LYS A 111 12.27 9.32 9.94
N GLN A 112 13.00 8.43 9.27
CA GLN A 112 12.62 7.96 7.94
C GLN A 112 11.30 7.19 7.94
N ALA A 113 11.22 6.17 8.79
CA ALA A 113 10.02 5.39 9.02
C ALA A 113 9.90 4.95 10.49
N THR A 114 8.68 4.76 10.98
CA THR A 114 8.44 4.29 12.35
C THR A 114 7.08 3.64 12.52
N ARG A 115 6.95 2.80 13.56
CA ARG A 115 5.66 2.52 14.17
C ARG A 115 5.21 3.73 15.00
N GLU A 116 3.99 4.17 14.79
CA GLU A 116 3.31 5.22 15.57
C GLU A 116 2.38 4.53 16.56
N LYS A 117 2.54 4.85 17.85
CA LYS A 117 1.57 4.40 18.87
C LYS A 117 0.29 5.20 18.71
N SER A 118 -0.86 4.54 18.88
CA SER A 118 -2.12 5.26 19.00
C SER A 118 -2.04 6.33 20.10
N SER A 119 -2.62 7.49 19.83
CA SER A 119 -2.82 8.54 20.81
C SER A 119 -3.90 8.17 21.85
N TYR A 120 -4.65 7.10 21.62
CA TYR A 120 -5.67 6.61 22.53
C TYR A 120 -5.11 5.58 23.52
N ASN A 121 -5.49 5.70 24.79
CA ASN A 121 -5.08 4.77 25.83
C ASN A 121 -6.05 3.58 25.89
N TYR A 122 -5.75 2.53 25.12
CA TYR A 122 -6.55 1.32 25.13
C TYR A 122 -6.31 0.49 26.42
N PRO A 123 -7.34 -0.23 26.91
CA PRO A 123 -7.14 -1.21 27.97
C PRO A 123 -5.98 -2.16 27.65
N PRO A 124 -5.13 -2.55 28.62
CA PRO A 124 -3.99 -3.45 28.37
C PRO A 124 -4.37 -4.81 27.75
N THR A 125 -5.63 -5.21 27.90
CA THR A 125 -6.19 -6.45 27.32
C THR A 125 -6.57 -6.32 25.85
N THR A 126 -6.50 -5.11 25.28
CA THR A 126 -6.83 -4.87 23.87
C THR A 126 -5.75 -5.48 23.00
N ARG A 127 -6.14 -6.42 22.13
CA ARG A 127 -5.23 -6.90 21.09
C ARG A 127 -4.97 -5.77 20.11
N MET A 128 -3.72 -5.36 19.98
CA MET A 128 -3.29 -4.33 19.04
C MET A 128 -2.76 -4.99 17.77
N GLY A 129 -2.88 -4.28 16.65
CA GLY A 129 -2.35 -4.64 15.36
C GLY A 129 -1.68 -3.45 14.69
N ILE A 130 -1.00 -3.73 13.59
CA ILE A 130 -0.37 -2.77 12.69
C ILE A 130 -0.52 -3.32 11.28
N ASP A 131 -0.58 -2.45 10.28
CA ASP A 131 -0.59 -2.90 8.90
C ASP A 131 0.77 -3.46 8.49
N ILE A 132 0.74 -4.45 7.61
CA ILE A 132 1.93 -5.14 7.11
C ILE A 132 2.37 -4.45 5.82
N VAL A 133 3.65 -4.04 5.80
CA VAL A 133 4.27 -3.33 4.68
C VAL A 133 5.57 -4.04 4.31
N ALA A 134 5.69 -4.41 3.03
CA ALA A 134 6.97 -4.77 2.44
C ALA A 134 7.69 -3.48 2.02
N TRP A 135 8.95 -3.33 2.41
CA TRP A 135 9.76 -2.13 2.14
C TRP A 135 10.67 -2.28 0.92
N ASP A 136 10.42 -3.32 0.14
CA ASP A 136 11.03 -3.61 -1.14
C ASP A 136 10.05 -4.42 -1.99
N ASN A 137 10.34 -4.55 -3.27
CA ASN A 137 9.54 -5.36 -4.19
C ASN A 137 10.20 -6.72 -4.52
N GLY A 138 11.17 -7.16 -3.71
CA GLY A 138 11.99 -8.35 -3.97
C GLY A 138 13.12 -8.14 -4.99
N THR A 139 13.27 -6.94 -5.55
CA THR A 139 14.38 -6.59 -6.46
C THR A 139 15.04 -5.28 -6.09
N ILE A 140 14.27 -4.28 -5.65
CA ILE A 140 14.75 -2.99 -5.17
C ILE A 140 13.90 -2.53 -3.99
N GLY A 141 14.55 -1.81 -3.09
CA GLY A 141 13.99 -1.14 -1.93
C GLY A 141 13.94 0.37 -2.14
N ASN A 142 14.18 1.12 -1.08
CA ASN A 142 14.17 2.58 -1.07
C ASN A 142 15.57 3.15 -0.86
N TYR A 143 15.75 4.41 -1.24
CA TYR A 143 16.93 5.17 -0.85
C TYR A 143 16.68 5.80 0.51
N TRP A 144 17.62 5.62 1.44
CA TRP A 144 17.61 6.21 2.77
C TRP A 144 18.90 7.02 2.94
N ASP A 145 18.79 8.32 3.21
CA ASP A 145 19.99 9.17 3.31
C ASP A 145 20.86 8.90 4.55
N ASP A 146 20.35 8.14 5.51
CA ASP A 146 21.04 7.61 6.68
C ASP A 146 21.55 6.17 6.49
N TYR A 147 21.34 5.55 5.32
CA TYR A 147 21.87 4.22 5.03
C TYR A 147 23.38 4.26 4.84
N ALA A 148 24.08 3.48 5.67
CA ALA A 148 25.55 3.41 5.70
C ALA A 148 26.07 1.98 5.43
N GLY A 149 25.26 1.14 4.78
CA GLY A 149 25.68 -0.20 4.40
C GLY A 149 26.66 -0.20 3.22
N ILE A 150 27.06 -1.41 2.81
CA ILE A 150 27.99 -1.62 1.71
C ILE A 150 27.25 -2.14 0.49
N ASP A 151 27.86 -1.97 -0.67
CA ASP A 151 27.49 -2.56 -1.95
C ASP A 151 28.77 -3.21 -2.49
N ALA A 152 28.93 -4.50 -2.24
CA ALA A 152 30.17 -5.23 -2.50
C ALA A 152 30.27 -5.71 -3.95
N ASP A 153 29.13 -5.99 -4.59
CA ASP A 153 29.06 -6.44 -5.98
C ASP A 153 28.87 -5.28 -6.98
N ASN A 154 28.67 -4.05 -6.48
CA ASN A 154 28.53 -2.80 -7.24
C ASN A 154 27.30 -2.81 -8.16
N ASP A 155 26.20 -3.39 -7.70
CA ASP A 155 24.94 -3.44 -8.44
C ASP A 155 23.99 -2.24 -8.17
N GLU A 156 24.45 -1.26 -7.39
CA GLU A 156 23.71 -0.07 -6.92
C GLU A 156 22.67 -0.37 -5.81
N ILE A 157 22.64 -1.61 -5.29
CA ILE A 157 21.81 -2.08 -4.17
C ILE A 157 22.72 -2.40 -2.97
N GLY A 158 22.26 -2.06 -1.77
CA GLY A 158 22.99 -2.33 -0.55
C GLY A 158 22.84 -3.79 -0.08
N ASP A 159 23.96 -4.41 0.27
CA ASP A 159 24.03 -5.77 0.83
C ASP A 159 23.55 -5.86 2.28
N THR A 160 23.49 -4.72 2.98
CA THR A 160 23.06 -4.64 4.37
C THR A 160 21.59 -4.24 4.42
N THR A 161 20.75 -5.10 4.99
CA THR A 161 19.33 -4.76 5.23
C THR A 161 19.18 -3.46 6.01
N TYR A 162 18.36 -2.52 5.52
CA TYR A 162 17.96 -1.34 6.29
C TYR A 162 16.84 -1.73 7.24
N ILE A 163 17.11 -1.62 8.54
CA ILE A 163 16.21 -2.06 9.61
C ILE A 163 15.42 -0.85 10.13
N ILE A 164 14.11 -0.84 9.87
CA ILE A 164 13.20 0.13 10.49
C ILE A 164 12.85 -0.35 11.90
N ASP A 165 12.58 -1.66 12.04
CA ASP A 165 12.41 -2.38 13.31
C ASP A 165 12.46 -3.91 13.11
N GLU A 166 12.09 -4.69 14.14
CA GLU A 166 12.16 -6.16 14.11
C GLU A 166 11.34 -6.83 12.99
N ASP A 167 10.24 -6.21 12.55
CA ASP A 167 9.31 -6.76 11.56
C ASP A 167 9.32 -5.98 10.23
N ASN A 168 9.86 -4.77 10.23
CA ASN A 168 9.88 -3.86 9.08
C ASN A 168 11.32 -3.66 8.61
N LYS A 169 11.64 -4.26 7.47
CA LYS A 169 12.98 -4.28 6.90
C LYS A 169 12.89 -4.06 5.40
N ASP A 170 13.81 -3.26 4.90
CA ASP A 170 14.10 -3.11 3.49
C ASP A 170 15.34 -3.94 3.19
N TYR A 171 15.17 -5.04 2.44
CA TYR A 171 16.24 -5.96 2.13
C TYR A 171 17.11 -5.54 0.95
N TYR A 172 16.67 -4.54 0.18
CA TYR A 172 17.32 -4.10 -1.05
C TYR A 172 17.48 -2.56 -1.07
N PRO A 173 18.04 -1.93 -0.02
CA PRO A 173 18.14 -0.48 0.04
C PRO A 173 18.99 0.06 -1.12
N LEU A 174 18.59 1.17 -1.71
CA LEU A 174 19.29 1.77 -2.85
C LEU A 174 20.52 2.55 -2.37
N MET A 175 21.66 2.39 -3.06
CA MET A 175 22.90 3.11 -2.76
C MET A 175 22.90 4.57 -3.23
N THR A 176 22.04 4.90 -4.20
CA THR A 176 22.02 6.20 -4.86
C THR A 176 20.61 6.74 -5.03
N GLN A 177 20.51 8.08 -5.07
CA GLN A 177 19.28 8.81 -5.36
C GLN A 177 18.85 8.70 -6.83
N ASN A 178 19.76 8.25 -7.70
CA ASN A 178 19.50 8.07 -9.12
C ASN A 178 18.70 6.79 -9.37
N ILE A 179 17.42 6.82 -9.00
CA ILE A 179 16.49 5.72 -9.27
C ILE A 179 16.29 5.65 -10.79
N LYS A 180 17.00 4.73 -11.45
CA LYS A 180 16.69 4.36 -12.83
C LYS A 180 15.30 3.72 -12.77
N GLU A 181 14.34 4.28 -13.50
CA GLU A 181 12.99 3.72 -13.50
C GLU A 181 13.05 2.21 -13.76
N PRO A 182 12.27 1.40 -13.03
CA PRO A 182 12.25 -0.03 -13.29
C PRO A 182 11.86 -0.21 -14.76
N VAL A 183 12.75 -0.86 -15.52
CA VAL A 183 12.44 -1.30 -16.88
C VAL A 183 11.14 -2.08 -16.77
N THR A 184 10.05 -1.49 -17.26
CA THR A 184 8.79 -2.20 -17.39
C THR A 184 9.03 -3.30 -18.41
N THR A 185 9.38 -4.49 -17.94
CA THR A 185 9.32 -5.68 -18.79
C THR A 185 7.84 -5.89 -19.09
N SER A 186 7.39 -5.31 -20.21
CA SER A 186 6.12 -5.67 -20.80
C SER A 186 6.24 -7.15 -21.20
N THR A 187 5.90 -8.05 -20.28
CA THR A 187 5.61 -9.42 -20.65
C THR A 187 4.28 -9.35 -21.39
N SER A 188 4.39 -9.12 -22.71
CA SER A 188 3.30 -9.40 -23.63
C SER A 188 2.80 -10.81 -23.32
N PRO A 189 1.47 -11.05 -23.25
CA PRO A 189 0.96 -12.39 -23.04
C PRO A 189 1.55 -13.32 -24.10
N PRO A 190 1.92 -14.57 -23.76
CA PRO A 190 2.32 -15.53 -24.79
C PRO A 190 1.13 -15.73 -25.74
N THR A 191 1.25 -15.18 -26.95
CA THR A 191 0.36 -15.48 -28.06
C THR A 191 0.72 -16.88 -28.54
N SER A 192 0.16 -17.90 -27.87
CA SER A 192 0.11 -19.24 -28.42
C SER A 192 -1.00 -19.28 -29.48
N SER A 193 -0.62 -19.05 -30.73
CA SER A 193 -1.38 -19.48 -31.89
C SER A 193 -0.90 -20.88 -32.27
N PRO A 194 -1.72 -21.95 -32.21
CA PRO A 194 -1.31 -23.23 -32.75
C PRO A 194 -1.48 -23.21 -34.28
N SER A 195 -0.36 -23.30 -35.00
CA SER A 195 -0.36 -23.72 -36.41
C SER A 195 -0.32 -25.26 -36.45
N PRO A 196 -1.08 -25.94 -37.33
CA PRO A 196 -1.22 -27.39 -37.29
C PRO A 196 0.00 -28.07 -37.94
N SER A 197 0.64 -28.98 -37.22
CA SER A 197 1.56 -29.96 -37.80
C SER A 197 0.88 -31.34 -37.84
N ALA A 198 0.98 -31.99 -38.99
CA ALA A 198 0.29 -33.23 -39.35
C ALA A 198 1.00 -34.50 -38.82
N GLY A 199 0.20 -35.53 -38.52
CA GLY A 199 0.59 -36.93 -38.29
C GLY A 199 1.08 -37.20 -36.87
N LEU A 200 0.43 -38.04 -36.05
CA LEU A 200 0.22 -39.48 -36.24
C LEU A 200 -1.12 -39.98 -35.60
N THR A 201 -1.50 -41.18 -36.01
CA THR A 201 -2.75 -41.97 -35.90
C THR A 201 -3.37 -42.25 -34.52
N PRO A 202 -4.65 -42.71 -34.45
CA PRO A 202 -5.51 -42.60 -33.27
C PRO A 202 -5.48 -43.84 -32.36
N GLU A 203 -5.58 -43.61 -31.05
CA GLU A 203 -6.00 -44.62 -30.08
C GLU A 203 -7.23 -44.14 -29.30
N GLN A 204 -8.12 -45.08 -29.04
CA GLN A 204 -9.58 -44.96 -28.98
C GLN A 204 -10.09 -44.52 -27.59
N ALA A 205 -11.07 -43.61 -27.55
CA ALA A 205 -11.80 -43.23 -26.34
C ALA A 205 -12.80 -44.32 -25.88
N PRO A 206 -13.36 -44.15 -24.67
CA PRO A 206 -14.82 -44.05 -24.62
C PRO A 206 -15.31 -42.78 -23.93
N ALA A 207 -16.41 -42.26 -24.46
CA ALA A 207 -17.09 -41.04 -24.08
C ALA A 207 -17.83 -41.13 -22.75
N THR A 208 -17.93 -40.00 -22.04
CA THR A 208 -19.23 -39.60 -21.45
C THR A 208 -19.31 -38.08 -21.29
N VAL A 209 -20.39 -37.53 -21.84
CA VAL A 209 -20.79 -36.12 -21.91
C VAL A 209 -21.58 -35.77 -20.65
N LEU A 210 -21.41 -34.56 -20.09
CA LEU A 210 -22.57 -33.74 -19.70
C LEU A 210 -22.22 -32.26 -19.47
N ILE A 211 -22.91 -31.43 -20.25
CA ILE A 211 -22.97 -29.98 -20.20
C ILE A 211 -23.86 -29.57 -19.02
N ALA A 212 -23.43 -28.57 -18.25
CA ALA A 212 -24.35 -27.69 -17.53
C ALA A 212 -23.70 -26.30 -17.34
N VAL A 213 -24.09 -25.36 -18.21
CA VAL A 213 -23.93 -23.93 -17.97
C VAL A 213 -25.06 -23.48 -17.06
N ALA A 214 -24.73 -22.92 -15.90
CA ALA A 214 -25.69 -22.19 -15.07
C ALA A 214 -25.06 -20.85 -14.68
N ILE A 215 -25.45 -19.80 -15.40
CA ILE A 215 -25.22 -18.41 -14.99
C ILE A 215 -26.33 -18.08 -14.01
N ALA A 216 -25.98 -17.86 -12.74
CA ALA A 216 -26.85 -17.22 -11.76
C ALA A 216 -26.21 -15.90 -11.33
N ALA A 217 -26.61 -14.82 -12.00
CA ALA A 217 -26.40 -13.48 -11.51
C ALA A 217 -27.43 -13.22 -10.39
N ILE A 218 -26.98 -13.14 -9.15
CA ILE A 218 -27.80 -12.67 -8.03
C ILE A 218 -27.26 -11.32 -7.61
N THR A 219 -27.95 -10.27 -8.03
CA THR A 219 -27.83 -8.92 -7.48
C THR A 219 -28.64 -8.84 -6.19
N PHE A 220 -27.99 -8.62 -5.05
CA PHE A 220 -28.67 -8.13 -3.85
C PHE A 220 -28.26 -6.68 -3.59
N SER A 221 -29.16 -5.78 -3.91
CA SER A 221 -29.22 -4.42 -3.37
C SER A 221 -30.03 -4.50 -2.09
N ILE A 222 -29.44 -4.24 -0.93
CA ILE A 222 -30.19 -3.96 0.30
C ILE A 222 -29.86 -2.54 0.73
N SER A 223 -30.76 -1.65 0.33
CA SER A 223 -30.93 -0.29 0.83
C SER A 223 -31.41 -0.31 2.29
N GLY A 224 -30.94 0.70 3.03
CA GLY A 224 -31.03 0.77 4.49
C GLY A 224 -32.43 0.89 5.09
N LEU A 225 -32.52 0.45 6.34
CA LEU A 225 -33.67 0.69 7.21
C LEU A 225 -33.23 1.59 8.38
N VAL A 226 -33.65 2.85 8.32
CA VAL A 226 -33.55 3.82 9.42
C VAL A 226 -34.71 3.55 10.38
N TYR A 227 -34.41 3.22 11.64
CA TYR A 227 -35.42 3.02 12.69
C TYR A 227 -35.66 4.32 13.46
N PHE A 228 -36.82 4.96 13.24
CA PHE A 228 -37.33 6.03 14.09
C PHE A 228 -38.14 5.44 15.25
N LYS A 229 -37.63 5.55 16.49
CA LYS A 229 -38.38 5.24 17.71
C LYS A 229 -39.14 6.49 18.16
N LYS A 230 -40.45 6.58 17.93
CA LYS A 230 -41.33 7.60 18.52
C LYS A 230 -42.17 6.99 19.64
N ARG A 231 -42.07 7.63 20.82
CA ARG A 231 -42.79 7.33 22.08
C ARG A 231 -44.32 7.31 21.91
N GLN A 232 -45.00 6.47 22.69
CA GLN A 232 -46.31 6.79 23.24
C GLN A 232 -46.32 6.59 24.76
N LYS A 233 -46.88 7.60 25.44
CA LYS A 233 -47.27 7.65 26.85
C LYS A 233 -48.76 7.24 26.96
N GLY A 234 -49.15 6.72 28.12
CA GLY A 234 -50.53 6.54 28.59
C GLY A 234 -50.92 5.05 28.61
N GLN A 235 -51.41 4.45 29.69
CA GLN A 235 -52.05 4.97 30.92
C GLN A 235 -51.34 4.49 32.19
#